data_AF-A0A959ZHH1-F1
#
_entry.id   AF-A0A959ZHH1-F1
#
_cell.length_a   1.000
_cell.length_b   1.000
_cell.length_c   1.000
_cell.angle_alpha   90.00
_cell.angle_beta   90.00
_cell.angle_gamma   90.00
#
_symmetry.space_group_name_H-M   'P 1'
#
loop_
_entity.id
_entity.type
_entity.pdbx_description
1 polymer ?
#
loop_
_entity_poly.entity_id
_entity_poly.type
_entity_poly.pdbx_seq_one_letter_code
_entity_poly.pdbx_strand_id
1 'polypeptide(L)'
;MWTAVKIGAIIGGVLLTLTFIAILIMVTRPAVLTGVSGPDLANSVARIDQSSEGSCRKVSGGTWDCDVHGPNANGSFQVEVDWLGCWKAERTGPASGSGLPAERDGCIELGDIITFD
;
A
#
# COMPACT_ATOMS: atom_id res chain seq x y z
N MET A 1 -6.87 -28.40 -40.45
CA MET A 1 -5.50 -28.12 -39.97
C MET A 1 -5.29 -26.63 -39.63
N TRP A 2 -5.64 -25.69 -40.51
CA TRP A 2 -5.48 -24.24 -40.27
C TRP A 2 -6.32 -23.69 -39.10
N THR A 3 -7.54 -24.17 -38.90
CA THR A 3 -8.42 -23.76 -37.78
C THR A 3 -7.85 -24.11 -36.41
N ALA A 4 -7.25 -25.30 -36.26
CA ALA A 4 -6.60 -25.73 -35.02
C ALA A 4 -5.38 -24.85 -34.67
N VAL A 5 -4.59 -24.46 -35.67
CA VAL A 5 -3.44 -23.57 -35.49
C VAL A 5 -3.87 -22.16 -35.06
N LYS A 6 -4.95 -21.63 -35.65
CA LYS A 6 -5.51 -20.32 -35.25
C LYS A 6 -6.01 -20.33 -33.80
N ILE A 7 -6.73 -21.38 -33.41
CA ILE A 7 -7.23 -21.52 -32.03
C ILE A 7 -6.07 -21.64 -31.04
N GLY A 8 -5.03 -22.42 -31.37
CA GLY A 8 -3.83 -22.52 -30.54
C GLY A 8 -3.11 -21.18 -30.36
N ALA A 9 -3.00 -20.38 -31.43
CA ALA A 9 -2.41 -19.04 -31.36
C ALA A 9 -3.24 -18.08 -30.50
N ILE A 10 -4.57 -18.13 -30.59
CA ILE A 10 -5.47 -17.30 -29.77
C ILE A 10 -5.34 -17.69 -28.29
N ILE A 11 -5.39 -18.98 -27.97
CA ILE A 11 -5.25 -19.46 -26.58
C ILE A 11 -3.89 -19.08 -26.01
N GLY A 12 -2.81 -19.27 -26.78
CA GLY A 12 -1.46 -18.86 -26.39
C GLY A 12 -1.35 -17.36 -26.15
N GLY A 13 -1.91 -16.54 -27.04
CA GLY A 13 -1.97 -15.09 -26.87
C GLY A 13 -2.74 -14.67 -25.63
N VAL A 14 -3.91 -15.27 -25.38
CA VAL A 14 -4.73 -14.99 -24.18
C VAL A 14 -3.96 -15.36 -22.91
N LEU A 15 -3.35 -16.54 -22.84
CA LEU A 15 -2.55 -16.95 -21.68
C LEU A 15 -1.37 -16.01 -21.42
N LEU A 16 -0.68 -15.58 -22.47
CA LEU A 16 0.45 -14.66 -22.35
C LEU A 16 -0.02 -13.28 -21.86
N THR A 17 -1.16 -12.80 -22.36
CA THR A 17 -1.77 -11.54 -21.91
C THR A 17 -2.20 -11.60 -20.44
N LEU A 18 -2.86 -12.70 -20.03
CA LEU A 18 -3.25 -12.93 -18.64
C LEU A 18 -2.03 -13.00 -17.71
N THR A 19 -0.97 -13.68 -18.14
CA THR A 19 0.28 -13.76 -17.38
C THR A 19 0.91 -12.38 -17.21
N PHE A 20 0.94 -11.57 -18.28
CA PHE A 20 1.48 -10.22 -18.22
C PHE A 20 0.67 -9.30 -17.29
N ILE A 21 -0.67 -9.38 -17.34
CA ILE A 21 -1.55 -8.64 -16.43
C ILE A 21 -1.34 -9.07 -14.97
N ALA A 22 -1.21 -10.38 -14.73
CA ALA A 22 -0.95 -10.90 -13.38
C ALA A 22 0.36 -10.35 -12.82
N ILE A 23 1.44 -10.33 -13.62
CA ILE A 23 2.73 -9.74 -13.22
C ILE A 23 2.58 -8.25 -12.93
N LEU A 24 1.88 -7.49 -13.77
CA LEU A 24 1.64 -6.06 -13.52
C LEU A 24 0.89 -5.81 -12.21
N ILE A 25 -0.11 -6.62 -11.89
CA ILE A 25 -0.84 -6.52 -10.62
C ILE A 25 0.10 -6.85 -9.44
N MET A 26 0.91 -7.89 -9.56
CA MET A 26 1.87 -8.26 -8.50
C MET A 26 2.91 -7.16 -8.25
N VAL A 27 3.42 -6.55 -9.32
CA VAL A 27 4.39 -5.45 -9.23
C VAL A 27 3.72 -4.20 -8.65
N THR A 28 2.49 -3.86 -9.07
CA THR A 28 1.83 -2.63 -8.58
C THR A 28 1.19 -2.78 -7.20
N ARG A 29 0.91 -4.01 -6.74
CA ARG A 29 0.21 -4.29 -5.47
C ARG A 29 0.83 -5.46 -4.72
N PRO A 30 2.05 -5.29 -4.20
CA PRO A 30 2.76 -6.32 -3.44
C PRO A 30 1.98 -6.79 -2.19
N ALA A 31 1.17 -5.91 -1.59
CA ALA A 31 0.32 -6.21 -0.44
C ALA A 31 -0.68 -7.36 -0.69
N VAL A 32 -1.09 -7.60 -1.94
CA VAL A 32 -1.99 -8.71 -2.32
C VAL A 32 -1.30 -10.07 -2.17
N LEU A 33 0.04 -10.12 -2.26
CA LEU A 33 0.82 -11.35 -2.15
C LEU A 33 1.44 -11.56 -0.77
N THR A 34 2.00 -10.50 -0.19
CA THR A 34 2.80 -10.61 1.04
C THR A 34 2.04 -10.21 2.30
N GLY A 35 0.85 -9.63 2.15
CA GLY A 35 0.15 -8.94 3.22
C GLY A 35 0.82 -7.61 3.58
N VAL A 36 0.16 -6.84 4.44
CA VAL A 36 0.65 -5.54 4.91
C VAL A 36 1.38 -5.71 6.24
N SER A 37 2.64 -5.25 6.26
CA SER A 37 3.47 -5.23 7.47
C SER A 37 3.47 -3.84 8.12
N GLY A 38 3.71 -3.81 9.44
CA GLY A 38 3.74 -2.56 10.21
C GLY A 38 4.80 -1.56 9.73
N PRO A 39 6.03 -1.99 9.41
CA PRO A 39 7.05 -1.12 8.83
C PRO A 39 6.66 -0.52 7.48
N ASP A 40 6.12 -1.31 6.56
CA ASP A 40 5.71 -0.83 5.22
C ASP A 40 4.58 0.19 5.33
N LEU A 41 3.59 -0.08 6.21
CA LEU A 41 2.50 0.84 6.46
C LEU A 41 2.98 2.13 7.13
N ALA A 42 3.89 2.02 8.11
CA ALA A 42 4.47 3.18 8.78
C ALA A 42 5.26 4.06 7.81
N ASN A 43 6.03 3.45 6.89
CA ASN A 43 6.76 4.16 5.87
C ASN A 43 5.81 4.86 4.89
N SER A 44 4.76 4.18 4.43
CA SER A 44 3.74 4.74 3.53
C SER A 44 2.97 5.91 4.19
N VAL A 45 2.58 5.76 5.46
CA VAL A 45 1.87 6.80 6.23
C VAL A 45 2.79 7.99 6.57
N ALA A 46 4.06 7.76 6.89
CA ALA A 46 5.01 8.79 7.30
C ALA A 46 5.68 9.54 6.12
N ARG A 47 5.87 8.89 4.96
CA ARG A 47 6.43 9.52 3.73
C ARG A 47 5.59 10.65 3.16
N ILE A 48 4.35 10.80 3.60
CA ILE A 48 3.43 11.86 3.14
C ILE A 48 4.00 13.26 3.41
N ASP A 49 4.82 13.42 4.47
CA ASP A 49 5.47 14.70 4.78
C ASP A 49 7.00 14.66 4.59
N GLN A 50 7.51 13.65 3.85
CA GLN A 50 8.90 13.44 3.41
C GLN A 50 10.00 13.49 4.49
N SER A 51 9.66 13.73 5.74
CA SER A 51 10.58 14.03 6.84
C SER A 51 10.12 13.49 8.20
N SER A 52 9.05 12.69 8.20
CA SER A 52 8.50 12.09 9.41
C SER A 52 8.88 10.62 9.49
N GLU A 53 9.22 10.18 10.70
CA GLU A 53 9.32 8.77 11.05
C GLU A 53 7.99 8.31 11.63
N GLY A 54 7.66 7.04 11.48
CA GLY A 54 6.41 6.51 11.99
C GLY A 54 6.54 5.09 12.51
N SER A 55 5.59 4.70 13.35
CA SER A 55 5.44 3.31 13.77
C SER A 55 3.97 2.92 13.71
N CYS A 56 3.67 1.77 13.11
CA CYS A 56 2.31 1.23 13.03
C CYS A 56 2.22 -0.11 13.75
N ARG A 57 1.18 -0.27 14.57
CA ARG A 57 0.86 -1.50 15.29
C ARG A 57 -0.51 -2.02 14.87
N LYS A 58 -0.59 -3.31 14.54
CA LYS A 58 -1.86 -3.95 14.17
C LYS A 58 -2.75 -4.06 15.39
N VAL A 59 -4.00 -3.61 15.28
CA VAL A 59 -5.00 -3.67 16.35
C VAL A 59 -5.89 -4.90 16.14
N SER A 60 -6.67 -4.92 15.06
CA SER A 60 -7.48 -6.08 14.67
C SER A 60 -8.01 -5.90 13.24
N GLY A 61 -8.33 -6.98 12.52
CA GLY A 61 -9.21 -6.91 11.34
C GLY A 61 -8.71 -6.08 10.14
N GLY A 62 -7.43 -5.74 10.04
CA GLY A 62 -6.90 -4.82 9.01
C GLY A 62 -6.77 -3.38 9.48
N THR A 63 -7.16 -3.09 10.72
CA THR A 63 -6.96 -1.82 11.41
C THR A 63 -5.62 -1.79 12.14
N TRP A 64 -4.96 -0.64 12.07
CA TRP A 64 -3.66 -0.35 12.65
C TRP A 64 -3.72 0.97 13.42
N ASP A 65 -2.98 1.09 14.50
CA ASP A 65 -2.71 2.37 15.14
C ASP A 65 -1.30 2.80 14.72
N CYS A 66 -1.21 3.98 14.12
CA CYS A 66 0.02 4.53 13.58
C CYS A 66 0.34 5.86 14.26
N ASP A 67 1.54 5.96 14.82
CA ASP A 67 2.07 7.21 15.34
C ASP A 67 3.08 7.77 14.35
N VAL A 68 2.91 9.04 13.98
CA VAL A 68 3.81 9.78 13.10
C VAL A 68 4.50 10.86 13.92
N HIS A 69 5.83 10.88 13.83
CA HIS A 69 6.70 11.83 14.50
C HIS A 69 7.63 12.50 13.49
N GLY A 70 7.49 13.81 13.33
CA GLY A 70 8.31 14.59 12.42
C GLY A 70 8.36 16.06 12.81
N PRO A 71 9.29 16.83 12.23
CA PRO A 71 9.46 18.25 12.52
C PRO A 71 8.23 19.09 12.16
N ASN A 72 7.42 18.63 11.19
CA ASN A 72 6.25 19.32 10.67
C ASN A 72 4.93 18.61 10.96
N ALA A 73 4.99 17.34 11.39
CA ALA A 73 3.86 16.43 11.51
C ALA A 73 4.01 15.54 12.74
N ASN A 74 3.17 15.76 13.75
CA ASN A 74 3.12 14.92 14.95
C ASN A 74 1.66 14.55 15.26
N GLY A 75 1.36 13.25 15.34
CA GLY A 75 0.01 12.79 15.66
C GLY A 75 -0.20 11.29 15.54
N SER A 76 -1.28 10.84 16.18
CA SER A 76 -1.73 9.45 16.16
C SER A 76 -2.91 9.29 15.20
N PHE A 77 -2.86 8.23 14.41
CA PHE A 77 -3.83 7.87 13.38
C PHE A 77 -4.29 6.43 13.56
N GLN A 78 -5.58 6.20 13.41
CA GLN A 78 -6.12 4.88 13.17
C GLN A 78 -6.19 4.65 11.66
N VAL A 79 -5.58 3.57 11.19
CA VAL A 79 -5.39 3.27 9.78
C VAL A 79 -6.09 1.96 9.44
N GLU A 80 -7.11 2.02 8.59
CA GLU A 80 -7.77 0.85 8.03
C GLU A 80 -7.16 0.52 6.67
N VAL A 81 -6.75 -0.74 6.49
CA VAL A 81 -6.08 -1.21 5.28
C VAL A 81 -6.96 -2.22 4.56
N ASP A 82 -7.20 -1.99 3.27
CA ASP A 82 -7.94 -2.90 2.41
C ASP A 82 -7.08 -4.08 1.92
N TRP A 83 -7.75 -5.03 1.28
CA TRP A 83 -7.11 -6.23 0.73
C TRP A 83 -6.16 -5.94 -0.45
N LEU A 84 -6.21 -4.73 -1.01
CA LEU A 84 -5.35 -4.25 -2.08
C LEU A 84 -4.11 -3.52 -1.58
N GLY A 85 -3.99 -3.28 -0.27
CA GLY A 85 -2.91 -2.49 0.34
C GLY A 85 -3.15 -0.98 0.31
N CYS A 86 -4.35 -0.54 -0.06
CA CYS A 86 -4.77 0.83 0.11
C CYS A 86 -5.29 1.05 1.52
N TRP A 87 -5.04 2.22 2.08
CA TRP A 87 -5.30 2.51 3.47
C TRP A 87 -5.98 3.86 3.64
N LYS A 88 -6.76 3.97 4.71
CA LYS A 88 -7.41 5.20 5.17
C LYS A 88 -7.01 5.46 6.61
N ALA A 89 -6.48 6.64 6.88
CA ALA A 89 -6.05 7.10 8.18
C ALA A 89 -7.02 8.15 8.72
N GLU A 90 -7.55 7.92 9.91
CA GLU A 90 -8.34 8.87 10.68
C GLU A 90 -7.57 9.27 11.93
N ARG A 91 -7.50 10.57 12.22
CA ARG A 91 -6.77 11.06 13.39
C ARG A 91 -7.53 10.75 14.68
N THR A 92 -6.83 10.15 15.64
CA THR A 92 -7.40 9.80 16.96
C THR A 92 -6.97 10.73 18.09
N GLY A 93 -5.97 11.60 17.88
CA GLY A 93 -5.44 12.54 18.87
C GLY A 93 -5.37 14.00 18.43
N PRO A 94 -5.06 14.96 19.32
CA PRO A 94 -4.82 16.35 18.94
C PRO A 94 -3.54 16.47 18.11
N ALA A 95 -3.61 17.11 16.94
CA ALA A 95 -2.41 17.39 16.14
C ALA A 95 -1.55 18.46 16.81
N SER A 96 -0.27 18.17 16.93
CA SER A 96 0.74 19.15 17.32
C SER A 96 1.70 19.36 16.16
N GLY A 97 1.41 20.35 15.32
CA GLY A 97 2.13 20.60 14.07
C GLY A 97 1.18 21.07 12.97
N SER A 98 1.69 21.92 12.08
CA SER A 98 0.91 22.59 11.04
C SER A 98 0.25 21.61 10.06
N GLY A 99 -1.09 21.59 10.02
CA GLY A 99 -1.84 21.37 8.78
C GLY A 99 -2.09 19.95 8.31
N LEU A 100 -1.79 18.91 9.10
CA LEU A 100 -2.33 17.58 8.79
C LEU A 100 -3.88 17.68 8.86
N PRO A 101 -4.65 17.15 7.89
CA PRO A 101 -6.09 17.05 7.99
C PRO A 101 -6.52 15.82 8.79
N ALA A 102 -7.80 15.82 9.18
CA ALA A 102 -8.40 14.82 10.05
C ALA A 102 -8.50 13.43 9.40
N GLU A 103 -8.66 13.38 8.09
CA GLU A 103 -8.78 12.14 7.31
C GLU A 103 -7.76 12.17 6.16
N ARG A 104 -7.17 11.01 5.88
CA ARG A 104 -6.19 10.79 4.82
C ARG A 104 -6.34 9.41 4.22
N ASP A 105 -5.94 9.26 2.96
CA ASP A 105 -5.92 7.98 2.27
C ASP A 105 -4.68 7.87 1.38
N GLY A 106 -4.24 6.64 1.13
CA GLY A 106 -3.07 6.32 0.33
C GLY A 106 -3.02 4.84 -0.02
N CYS A 107 -2.01 4.42 -0.78
CA CYS A 107 -1.77 3.00 -1.02
C CYS A 107 -0.30 2.67 -0.81
N ILE A 108 -0.03 1.48 -0.31
CA ILE A 108 1.34 0.97 -0.15
C ILE A 108 1.90 0.68 -1.55
N GLU A 109 2.97 1.38 -1.90
CA GLU A 109 3.68 1.19 -3.16
C GLU A 109 4.93 0.32 -2.96
N LEU A 110 5.52 -0.18 -4.06
CA LEU A 110 6.78 -0.94 -3.98
C LEU A 110 7.91 -0.18 -3.30
N GLY A 111 7.96 1.15 -3.46
CA GLY A 111 8.95 2.01 -2.81
C GLY A 111 8.79 2.09 -1.28
N ASP A 112 7.63 1.70 -0.75
CA ASP A 112 7.41 1.63 0.70
C ASP A 112 7.93 0.31 1.29
N ILE A 113 8.00 -0.76 0.48
CA ILE A 113 8.45 -2.11 0.85
C ILE A 113 9.95 -2.30 0.58
N ILE A 114 10.46 -1.69 -0.50
CA ILE A 114 11.86 -1.78 -0.89
C ILE A 114 12.57 -0.52 -0.41
N THR A 115 13.03 -0.54 0.84
CA THR A 115 14.02 0.44 1.33
C THR A 115 15.38 0.05 0.77
N PHE A 116 15.89 0.81 -0.20
CA PHE A 116 17.31 0.74 -0.58
C PHE A 116 18.12 1.47 0.50
N ASP A 117 18.73 0.70 1.38
CA ASP A 117 19.79 1.15 2.30
C ASP A 117 21.10 1.37 1.52
#